data_AF-A0A0E9LV19-F1
#
_entry.id   AF-A0A0E9LV19-F1
#
_cell.length_a   1.000
_cell.length_b   1.000
_cell.length_c   1.000
_cell.angle_alpha   90.00
_cell.angle_beta   90.00
_cell.angle_gamma   90.00
#
_symmetry.space_group_name_H-M   'P 1'
#
loop_
_entity.id
_entity.type
_entity.pdbx_description
1 polymer ?
#
loop_
_entity_poly.entity_id
_entity_poly.type
_entity_poly.pdbx_seq_one_letter_code
_entity_poly.pdbx_strand_id
1 'polypeptide(L)' 'MKPDKAYITHISHQLGLHDEINPTLPSNVELAYDGLVFEL' A
#
# COMPACT_ATOMS: atom_id res chain seq x y z
N MET A 1 11.82 -12.90 4.04
CA MET A 1 11.38 -12.79 2.63
C MET A 1 11.61 -11.34 2.18
N LYS A 2 11.93 -11.10 0.90
CA LYS A 2 12.14 -9.75 0.31
C LYS A 2 11.35 -9.67 -1.00
N PRO A 3 10.10 -9.15 -0.98
CA PRO A 3 9.27 -9.06 -2.17
C PRO A 3 9.66 -7.86 -3.05
N ASP A 4 9.48 -8.01 -4.37
CA ASP A 4 9.73 -6.93 -5.34
C ASP A 4 8.67 -5.81 -5.27
N LYS A 5 7.42 -6.16 -4.94
CA LYS A 5 6.33 -5.21 -4.64
C LYS A 5 5.45 -5.78 -3.53
N ALA A 6 4.97 -4.93 -2.63
CA ALA A 6 4.05 -5.30 -1.56
C ALA A 6 2.89 -4.31 -1.48
N TYR A 7 1.70 -4.84 -1.18
CA TYR A 7 0.49 -4.06 -0.95
C TYR A 7 -0.04 -4.33 0.46
N ILE A 8 -0.26 -3.26 1.23
CA ILE A 8 -0.80 -3.35 2.58
C ILE A 8 -2.32 -3.24 2.49
N THR A 9 -3.04 -4.21 3.05
CA THR A 9 -4.50 -4.22 3.14
C THR A 9 -4.97 -4.25 4.60
N HIS A 10 -6.28 -4.23 4.84
CA HIS A 10 -6.90 -4.18 6.18
C HIS A 10 -6.34 -3.06 7.07
N ILE A 11 -6.37 -1.84 6.53
CA ILE A 11 -5.84 -0.66 7.17
C ILE A 11 -6.89 -0.06 8.10
N SER A 12 -6.50 0.29 9.34
CA SER A 12 -7.38 1.01 10.25
C SER A 12 -7.44 2.51 9.92
N HIS A 13 -8.49 3.19 10.35
CA HIS A 13 -8.63 4.64 10.17
C HIS A 13 -7.51 5.47 10.84
N GLN A 14 -6.69 4.86 11.70
CA GLN A 14 -5.61 5.53 12.40
C GLN A 14 -4.33 5.67 11.56
N LEU A 15 -4.23 4.95 10.43
CA LEU A 15 -3.03 4.99 9.61
C LEU A 15 -2.84 6.34 8.92
N GLY A 16 -3.93 7.04 8.60
CA GLY A 16 -3.92 8.30 7.84
C GLY A 16 -4.54 8.16 6.46
N LEU A 17 -4.44 9.20 5.64
CA LEU A 17 -4.96 9.19 4.27
C LEU A 17 -3.99 8.47 3.33
N HIS A 18 -4.55 7.77 2.33
CA HIS A 18 -3.77 7.04 1.34
C HIS A 18 -2.67 7.91 0.68
N ASP A 19 -3.05 9.12 0.26
CA ASP A 19 -2.15 10.07 -0.40
C ASP A 19 -1.07 10.64 0.52
N GLU A 20 -1.32 10.68 1.84
CA GLU A 20 -0.36 11.17 2.83
C GLU A 20 0.63 10.07 3.24
N ILE A 21 0.17 8.83 3.32
CA ILE A 21 0.95 7.71 3.82
C ILE A 21 1.80 7.07 2.74
N ASN A 22 1.29 6.88 1.52
CA ASN A 22 2.07 6.25 0.44
C ASN A 22 3.44 6.90 0.17
N PRO A 23 3.60 8.23 0.17
CA PRO A 23 4.91 8.87 0.00
C PRO A 23 5.91 8.56 1.13
N THR A 24 5.42 8.14 2.31
CA THR A 24 6.25 7.78 3.47
C THR A 24 6.67 6.31 3.46
N LEU A 25 6.03 5.48 2.63
CA LEU A 25 6.34 4.07 2.52
C LEU A 25 7.59 3.85 1.66
N PRO A 26 8.31 2.71 1.83
CA PRO A 26 9.36 2.32 0.91
C PRO A 26 8.84 2.25 -0.54
N SER A 27 9.69 2.52 -1.52
CA SER A 27 9.31 2.59 -2.94
C SER A 27 8.65 1.32 -3.51
N ASN A 28 8.90 0.16 -2.89
CA ASN A 28 8.31 -1.12 -3.26
C ASN A 28 7.07 -1.49 -2.43
N VAL A 29 6.54 -0.58 -1.61
CA VAL A 29 5.39 -0.83 -0.73
C VAL A 29 4.34 0.25 -0.94
N GLU A 30 3.08 -0.15 -1.01
CA GLU A 30 1.96 0.77 -1.24
C GLU A 30 0.74 0.30 -0.46
N LEU A 31 -0.12 1.23 -0.03
CA LEU A 31 -1.43 0.90 0.51
C LEU A 31 -2.33 0.40 -0.62
N ALA A 32 -3.07 -0.68 -0.40
CA ALA A 32 -4.10 -1.12 -1.33
C ALA A 32 -5.34 -0.20 -1.23
N TYR A 33 -6.14 -0.17 -2.30
CA TYR A 33 -7.45 0.48 -2.33
C TYR A 33 -8.49 -0.45 -2.97
N ASP A 34 -9.76 -0.16 -2.70
CA ASP A 34 -10.88 -0.97 -3.21
C ASP A 34 -10.90 -0.96 -4.74
N GLY A 35 -10.85 -2.14 -5.34
CA GLY A 35 -10.79 -2.30 -6.81
C GLY A 35 -9.39 -2.25 -7.41
N LEU A 36 -8.33 -2.22 -6.59
CA LEU A 36 -6.96 -2.40 -7.09
C LEU A 36 -6.83 -3.76 -7.82
N VAL A 37 -6.44 -3.71 -9.09
CA VAL A 37 -6.15 -4.87 -9.95
C VAL A 37 -4.82 -4.65 -10.64
N PHE A 38 -4.02 -5.71 -10.74
CA PHE A 38 -2.78 -5.73 -11.48
C PHE A 38 -2.59 -7.08 -12.18
N GLU A 39 -1.83 -7.06 -13.27
CA GLU A 39 -1.38 -8.26 -13.97
C GLU A 39 -0.02 -8.68 -13.41
N LEU A 40 0.25 -9.99 -13.44
CA LEU A 40 1.50 -10.59 -12.97
C LEU A 40 2.52 -10.68 -14.11
#